data_AF-A0A0Q1HLW3-F1
#
_entry.id   AF-A0A0Q1HLW3-F1
#
_cell.length_a   1.000
_cell.length_b   1.000
_cell.length_c   1.000
_cell.angle_alpha   90.00
_cell.angle_beta   90.00
_cell.angle_gamma   90.00
#
_symmetry.space_group_name_H-M   'P 1'
#
loop_
_entity.id
_entity.type
_entity.pdbx_description
1 polymer ?
#
loop_
_entity_poly.entity_id
_entity_poly.type
_entity_poly.pdbx_seq_one_letter_code
_entity_poly.pdbx_strand_id
1 'polypeptide(L)'
;MLVLAGCGSSSTGVPAGASTTSAGTQAIPPGSSTQTLTVGGVTRTFHLYRPATMAGPAPLVVMLHGGYGSGSQAEKSYGWDTEADSGQSNG
;
A
#
# COMPACT_ATOMS: atom_id res chain seq x y z
N MET A 1 37.95 -17.54 41.39
CA MET A 1 37.12 -16.97 42.47
C MET A 1 35.98 -16.25 41.78
N LEU A 2 34.80 -16.85 41.82
CA LEU A 2 33.58 -16.41 41.14
C LEU A 2 32.87 -15.39 42.05
N VAL A 3 32.54 -14.21 41.52
CA VAL A 3 31.64 -13.28 42.21
C VAL A 3 30.55 -12.87 41.21
N LEU A 4 29.32 -13.29 41.51
CA LEU A 4 28.12 -12.97 40.74
C LEU A 4 27.32 -11.94 41.54
N ALA A 5 27.12 -10.74 40.99
CA ALA A 5 26.23 -9.73 41.55
C ALA A 5 25.03 -9.58 40.60
N GLY A 6 23.85 -9.99 41.06
CA GLY A 6 22.60 -9.82 40.33
C GLY A 6 21.79 -8.66 40.91
N CYS A 7 21.38 -7.73 40.06
CA CYS A 7 20.24 -6.86 40.32
C CYS A 7 19.19 -7.14 39.25
N GLY A 8 18.03 -7.64 39.68
CA GLY A 8 16.89 -7.89 38.82
C GLY A 8 16.34 -6.60 38.24
N SER A 9 15.82 -6.68 37.02
CA SER A 9 14.88 -5.71 36.48
C SER A 9 13.66 -6.49 36.04
N SER A 10 12.63 -6.43 36.89
CA SER A 10 11.28 -6.84 36.54
C SER A 10 10.75 -5.84 35.50
N SER A 11 10.98 -6.10 34.21
CA SER A 11 10.26 -5.38 33.17
C SER A 11 8.92 -6.07 32.96
N THR A 12 7.92 -5.59 33.68
CA THR A 12 6.50 -5.71 33.33
C THR A 12 6.31 -4.96 32.00
N GLY A 13 6.62 -5.63 30.88
CA GLY A 13 6.45 -5.10 29.54
C GLY A 13 5.15 -5.59 28.94
N VAL A 14 4.21 -4.66 28.76
CA VAL A 14 2.95 -4.72 28.00
C VAL A 14 2.98 -5.79 26.89
N PRO A 15 1.92 -6.59 26.66
CA PRO A 15 1.85 -7.37 25.43
C PRO A 15 1.90 -6.39 24.26
N ALA A 16 3.04 -6.37 23.57
CA ALA A 16 3.10 -5.81 22.23
C ALA A 16 2.15 -6.67 21.40
N GLY A 17 0.94 -6.17 21.23
CA GLY A 17 0.07 -6.57 20.13
C GLY A 17 0.81 -6.23 18.85
N ALA A 18 1.74 -7.10 18.45
CA ALA A 18 2.29 -7.10 17.13
C ALA A 18 1.15 -7.47 16.21
N SER A 19 0.42 -6.45 15.75
CA SER A 19 -0.34 -6.54 14.52
C SER A 19 0.68 -6.72 13.39
N THR A 20 1.23 -7.91 13.26
CA THR A 20 1.79 -8.39 12.01
C THR A 20 0.60 -8.54 11.08
N THR A 21 0.16 -7.42 10.49
CA THR A 21 -0.55 -7.50 9.23
C THR A 21 0.49 -8.03 8.25
N SER A 22 0.60 -9.36 8.18
CA SER A 22 1.01 -10.01 6.95
C SER A 22 -0.05 -9.60 5.94
N ALA A 23 0.14 -8.43 5.33
CA ALA A 23 -0.44 -8.14 4.05
C ALA A 23 0.14 -9.24 3.17
N GLY A 24 -0.60 -10.34 3.04
CA GLY A 24 -0.24 -11.40 2.12
C GLY A 24 0.08 -10.73 0.81
N THR A 25 1.15 -11.18 0.16
CA THR A 25 1.53 -10.72 -1.18
C THR A 25 0.49 -11.21 -2.17
N GLN A 26 -0.75 -10.80 -1.98
CA GLN A 26 -1.85 -11.14 -2.84
C GLN A 26 -1.60 -10.36 -4.10
N ALA A 27 -1.22 -11.08 -5.15
CA ALA A 27 -0.99 -10.49 -6.44
C ALA A 27 -2.24 -9.70 -6.83
N ILE A 28 -2.06 -8.42 -7.11
CA ILE A 28 -3.11 -7.58 -7.68
C ILE A 28 -3.55 -8.28 -8.99
N PRO A 29 -4.84 -8.32 -9.36
CA PRO A 29 -5.29 -8.85 -10.66
C PRO A 29 -5.10 -7.82 -11.79
N PRO A 30 -4.79 -8.22 -13.05
CA PRO A 30 -4.65 -7.26 -14.14
C PRO A 30 -5.94 -6.45 -14.33
N GLY A 31 -5.81 -5.23 -14.84
CA GLY A 31 -6.92 -4.29 -15.00
C GLY A 31 -7.25 -3.52 -13.73
N SER A 32 -8.46 -2.96 -13.69
CA SER A 32 -8.95 -2.14 -12.59
C SER A 32 -9.35 -2.98 -11.38
N SER A 33 -8.99 -2.49 -10.19
CA SER A 33 -9.40 -3.03 -8.91
C SER A 33 -9.68 -1.90 -7.92
N THR A 34 -10.56 -2.17 -6.95
CA THR A 34 -10.81 -1.26 -5.83
C THR A 34 -10.19 -1.83 -4.57
N GLN A 35 -9.41 -1.01 -3.90
CA GLN A 35 -8.62 -1.40 -2.73
C GLN A 35 -8.88 -0.44 -1.58
N THR A 36 -8.51 -0.86 -0.37
CA THR A 36 -8.63 -0.02 0.83
C THR A 36 -7.29 0.09 1.56
N LEU A 37 -7.10 1.23 2.24
CA LEU A 37 -5.97 1.44 3.15
C LEU A 37 -6.45 2.17 4.41
N THR A 38 -5.90 1.83 5.57
CA THR A 38 -6.19 2.52 6.83
C THR A 38 -5.01 3.38 7.23
N VAL A 39 -5.22 4.69 7.35
CA VAL A 39 -4.20 5.66 7.78
C VAL A 39 -4.80 6.61 8.80
N GLY A 40 -4.13 6.74 9.95
CA GLY A 40 -4.61 7.55 11.07
C GLY A 40 -5.97 7.09 11.61
N GLY A 41 -6.22 5.78 11.61
CA GLY A 41 -7.51 5.20 12.04
C GLY A 41 -8.66 5.37 11.06
N VAL A 42 -8.43 5.98 9.88
CA VAL A 42 -9.46 6.19 8.85
C VAL A 42 -9.20 5.27 7.66
N THR A 43 -10.19 4.44 7.32
CA THR A 43 -10.18 3.62 6.11
C THR A 43 -10.53 4.47 4.89
N ARG A 44 -9.68 4.41 3.87
CA ARG A 44 -9.83 5.08 2.59
C ARG A 44 -9.88 4.05 1.49
N THR A 45 -10.60 4.37 0.42
CA THR A 45 -10.70 3.55 -0.78
C THR A 45 -9.90 4.21 -1.90
N PHE A 46 -9.20 3.39 -2.69
CA PHE A 46 -8.51 3.82 -3.90
C PHE A 46 -8.76 2.87 -5.06
N HIS A 47 -8.64 3.40 -6.26
CA HIS A 47 -8.74 2.65 -7.52
C HIS A 47 -7.31 2.37 -8.01
N LEU A 48 -7.08 1.13 -8.46
CA LEU A 48 -5.78 0.67 -8.91
C LEU A 48 -5.93 -0.06 -10.24
N TYR A 49 -5.27 0.49 -11.25
CA TYR A 49 -5.10 -0.17 -12.54
C TYR A 49 -3.73 -0.84 -12.62
N ARG A 50 -3.69 -2.11 -13.04
CA ARG A 50 -2.44 -2.77 -13.45
C ARG A 50 -2.48 -3.19 -14.91
N PRO A 51 -1.53 -2.71 -15.75
CA PRO A 51 -1.32 -3.22 -17.10
C PRO A 51 -1.12 -4.75 -17.12
N ALA A 52 -1.75 -5.42 -18.08
CA ALA A 52 -1.62 -6.88 -18.23
C ALA A 52 -0.21 -7.33 -18.64
N THR A 53 0.54 -6.44 -19.30
CA THR A 53 1.91 -6.68 -19.79
C THR A 53 2.99 -6.47 -18.72
N MET A 54 2.61 -6.04 -17.51
CA MET A 54 3.56 -5.75 -16.43
C MET A 54 4.19 -7.05 -15.90
N ALA A 55 5.50 -7.21 -16.10
CA ALA A 55 6.30 -8.32 -15.60
C ALA A 55 7.39 -7.81 -14.64
N GLY A 56 7.12 -7.86 -13.33
CA GLY A 56 8.09 -7.48 -12.28
C GLY A 56 7.88 -6.06 -11.73
N PRO A 57 8.87 -5.52 -11.00
CA PRO A 57 8.80 -4.18 -10.41
C PRO A 57 8.57 -3.11 -11.48
N ALA A 58 7.70 -2.15 -11.19
CA ALA A 58 7.35 -1.06 -12.09
C ALA A 58 7.24 0.27 -11.32
N PRO A 59 7.41 1.42 -11.97
CA PRO A 59 7.09 2.70 -11.36
C PRO A 59 5.60 2.76 -10.97
N LEU A 60 5.31 3.35 -9.82
CA LEU A 60 3.95 3.61 -9.37
C LEU A 60 3.63 5.09 -9.56
N VAL A 61 2.54 5.38 -10.26
CA VAL A 61 1.97 6.73 -10.35
C VAL A 61 0.78 6.82 -9.40
N VAL A 62 0.69 7.91 -8.65
CA VAL A 62 -0.46 8.22 -7.80
C VAL A 62 -1.17 9.43 -8.36
N MET A 63 -2.43 9.25 -8.77
CA MET A 63 -3.27 10.33 -9.27
C MET A 63 -4.31 10.72 -8.21
N LEU A 64 -4.40 12.01 -7.93
CA LEU A 64 -5.36 12.58 -6.99
C LEU A 64 -6.38 13.42 -7.76
N HIS A 65 -7.65 13.07 -7.62
CA HIS A 65 -8.72 13.84 -8.22
C HIS A 65 -8.89 15.21 -7.52
N GLY A 66 -9.47 16.19 -8.22
CA GLY A 66 -9.83 17.49 -7.64
C GLY A 66 -10.97 17.40 -6.61
N GLY A 67 -11.21 18.49 -5.89
CA GLY A 67 -12.14 18.53 -4.73
C GLY A 67 -13.61 18.17 -5.01
N TYR A 68 -14.05 18.20 -6.27
CA TYR A 68 -15.41 17.83 -6.68
C TYR A 68 -15.50 16.45 -7.38
N GLY A 69 -14.38 15.74 -7.49
CA GLY A 69 -14.29 14.45 -8.18
C GLY A 69 -14.31 13.25 -7.25
N SER A 70 -14.24 12.07 -7.85
CA SER A 70 -13.96 10.79 -7.18
C SER A 70 -12.83 10.05 -7.89
N GLY A 71 -12.23 9.06 -7.23
CA GLY A 71 -11.25 8.17 -7.86
C GLY A 71 -11.83 7.48 -9.11
N SER A 72 -13.07 7.00 -9.03
CA SER A 72 -13.75 6.36 -10.17
C SER A 72 -14.05 7.28 -11.34
N GLN A 73 -14.30 8.57 -11.09
CA GLN A 73 -14.45 9.56 -12.15
C GLN A 73 -13.10 9.84 -12.82
N ALA A 74 -12.04 10.01 -12.03
CA ALA A 74 -10.71 10.27 -12.55
C ALA A 74 -10.19 9.09 -13.41
N GLU A 75 -10.31 7.85 -12.92
CA GLU A 75 -9.93 6.62 -13.64
C GLU A 75 -10.54 6.58 -15.05
N LYS A 76 -11.86 6.84 -15.16
CA LYS A 76 -12.57 6.80 -16.44
C LYS A 76 -12.28 7.97 -17.38
N SER A 77 -11.86 9.11 -16.84
CA SER A 77 -11.86 10.38 -17.58
C SER A 77 -10.47 10.87 -17.97
N TYR A 78 -9.43 10.50 -17.22
CA TYR A 78 -8.13 11.15 -17.32
C TYR A 78 -7.11 10.40 -18.18
N GLY A 79 -7.46 9.22 -18.69
CA GLY A 79 -6.65 8.49 -19.67
C GLY A 79 -5.67 7.47 -19.06
N TRP A 80 -5.19 7.69 -17.83
CA TRP A 80 -4.01 7.02 -17.23
C TRP A 80 -3.87 5.51 -17.42
N ASP A 81 -4.97 4.76 -17.50
CA ASP A 81 -4.94 3.32 -17.77
C ASP A 81 -4.30 3.03 -19.15
N THR A 82 -4.61 3.86 -20.15
CA THR A 82 -4.03 3.81 -21.49
C THR A 82 -2.55 4.19 -21.47
N GLU A 83 -2.16 5.23 -20.73
CA GLU A 83 -0.74 5.57 -20.56
C GLU A 83 0.02 4.44 -19.86
N ALA A 84 -0.57 3.82 -18.84
CA ALA A 84 0.03 2.70 -18.13
C ALA A 84 0.23 1.48 -19.06
N ASP A 85 -0.73 1.19 -19.94
CA ASP A 85 -0.59 0.14 -20.96
C ASP A 85 0.49 0.46 -21.99
N SER A 86 0.70 1.74 -22.31
CA SER A 86 1.74 2.17 -23.26
C SER A 86 3.16 2.06 -22.70
N GLY A 87 3.32 1.78 -21.39
CA GLY A 87 4.61 1.56 -20.74
C GLY A 87 5.51 2.80 -20.64
N GLN A 88 4.98 4.00 -20.88
CA GLN A 88 5.78 5.21 -20.86
C GLN A 88 5.97 5.77 -19.45
N SER A 89 7.14 5.53 -18.87
CA SER A 89 7.71 6.46 -17.89
C SER A 89 8.39 7.59 -18.66
N ASN A 90 7.81 8.79 -18.70
CA ASN A 90 8.62 9.96 -19.04
C ASN A 90 9.70 10.10 -17.96
N GLY A 91 10.96 9.93 -18.36
CA GLY A 91 12.14 10.11 -17.51
C GLY A 91 12.40 11.58 -17.19
#